data_AF-A0A4D8QMR8-F1
#
_entry.id   AF-A0A4D8QMR8-F1
#
_cell.length_a   1.000
_cell.length_b   1.000
_cell.length_c   1.000
_cell.angle_alpha   90.00
_cell.angle_beta   90.00
_cell.angle_gamma   90.00
#
_symmetry.space_group_name_H-M   'P 1'
#
loop_
_entity.id
_entity.type
_entity.pdbx_description
1 polymer ?
#
loop_
_entity_poly.entity_id
_entity_poly.type
_entity_poly.pdbx_seq_one_letter_code
_entity_poly.pdbx_strand_id
1 'polypeptide(L)'
;MDAHCVWEAGAQLGEGPVWSPSRNALFAVDIRGSRLLRYSPADGRGRDWPLEEAACWLVERADGGFVAGLRSRRLVGLTLDGDRLSVGLELLRLEEDTPGNRLNDAMADTAGRLWVGSMDDAEQDASGALYRIGPDGSVARADEGYTVSNGPALSPDGRTLYHTDSPSRTIFAFTLAADGTLSGKRVHIRFDEEDGYPDGMTCDAEGHLWVAHWSGGGSAASGRTGLWIGWCGCRCPTSPPAPSVGRGWTSCSSPPPLRTRRTENRWQADCSPARPASSGWRRGGSAPPEQAASLASGFDILV
;
A
#
# COMPACT_ATOMS: atom_id res chain seq x y z
N MET A 1 8.47 20.90 5.89
CA MET A 1 7.75 20.46 4.68
C MET A 1 6.34 20.97 4.78
N ASP A 2 5.82 21.57 3.71
CA ASP A 2 4.44 22.08 3.67
C ASP A 2 3.56 21.08 2.92
N ALA A 3 2.48 20.63 3.55
CA ALA A 3 1.45 19.83 2.90
C ALA A 3 0.46 20.75 2.20
N HIS A 4 0.11 20.44 0.94
CA HIS A 4 -0.89 21.16 0.17
C HIS A 4 -1.76 20.18 -0.63
N CYS A 5 -3.02 20.55 -0.85
CA CYS A 5 -3.92 19.78 -1.68
C CYS A 5 -3.53 19.97 -3.15
N VAL A 6 -3.12 18.90 -3.81
CA VAL A 6 -2.76 18.91 -5.25
C VAL A 6 -3.95 18.62 -6.16
N TRP A 7 -5.02 18.02 -5.61
CA TRP A 7 -6.25 17.69 -6.31
C TRP A 7 -7.42 17.48 -5.34
N GLU A 8 -8.50 18.23 -5.55
CA GLU A 8 -9.77 18.05 -4.83
C GLU A 8 -10.65 17.01 -5.55
N ALA A 9 -10.34 15.72 -5.38
CA ALA A 9 -11.05 14.62 -6.06
C ALA A 9 -12.52 14.43 -5.61
N GLY A 10 -12.90 15.00 -4.47
CA GLY A 10 -14.20 14.78 -3.85
C GLY A 10 -14.48 13.30 -3.55
N ALA A 11 -13.44 12.53 -3.22
CA ALA A 11 -13.59 11.11 -2.87
C ALA A 11 -14.33 10.95 -1.54
N GLN A 12 -15.27 10.00 -1.47
CA GLN A 12 -15.97 9.70 -0.22
C GLN A 12 -15.08 8.87 0.73
N LEU A 13 -14.32 7.93 0.16
CA LEU A 13 -13.28 7.17 0.86
C LEU A 13 -12.17 6.86 -0.15
N GLY A 14 -11.23 7.80 -0.28
CA GLY A 14 -10.08 7.68 -1.17
C GLY A 14 -9.03 6.75 -0.57
N GLU A 15 -8.69 5.67 -1.28
CA GLU A 15 -7.83 4.58 -0.78
C GLU A 15 -6.92 3.99 -1.85
N GLY A 16 -6.01 3.11 -1.42
CA GLY A 16 -5.15 2.31 -2.30
C GLY A 16 -4.35 3.14 -3.31
N PRO A 17 -3.63 4.21 -2.89
CA PRO A 17 -2.85 5.03 -3.81
C PRO A 17 -1.70 4.24 -4.44
N VAL A 18 -1.63 4.24 -5.77
CA VAL A 18 -0.57 3.61 -6.56
C VAL A 18 0.06 4.64 -7.48
N TRP A 19 1.37 4.85 -7.35
CA TRP A 19 2.12 5.60 -8.34
C TRP A 19 2.47 4.70 -9.53
N SER A 20 2.04 5.08 -10.75
CA SER A 20 2.43 4.40 -11.98
C SER A 20 3.56 5.17 -12.67
N PRO A 21 4.81 4.67 -12.67
CA PRO A 21 5.93 5.33 -13.33
C PRO A 21 5.75 5.42 -14.85
N SER A 22 5.16 4.37 -15.44
CA SER A 22 4.96 4.27 -16.89
C SER A 22 3.97 5.32 -17.40
N ARG A 23 2.97 5.67 -16.58
CA ARG A 23 1.93 6.67 -16.88
C ARG A 23 2.19 8.04 -16.28
N ASN A 24 3.24 8.18 -15.46
CA ASN A 24 3.57 9.36 -14.66
C ASN A 24 2.32 9.92 -13.97
N ALA A 25 1.58 9.06 -13.28
CA ALA A 25 0.30 9.40 -12.67
C ALA A 25 0.08 8.61 -11.38
N LEU A 26 -0.60 9.26 -10.43
CA LEU A 26 -1.14 8.62 -9.23
C LEU A 26 -2.51 8.04 -9.57
N PHE A 27 -2.73 6.77 -9.26
CA PHE A 27 -4.03 6.13 -9.26
C PHE A 27 -4.48 5.89 -7.82
N ALA A 28 -5.79 5.83 -7.60
CA ALA A 28 -6.38 5.50 -6.31
C ALA A 28 -7.82 5.00 -6.56
N VAL A 29 -8.48 4.48 -5.54
CA VAL A 29 -9.90 4.14 -5.59
C VAL A 29 -10.70 5.06 -4.67
N ASP A 30 -11.97 5.27 -5.00
CA ASP A 30 -12.97 5.82 -4.09
C ASP A 30 -13.91 4.68 -3.72
N ILE A 31 -13.66 4.02 -2.57
CA ILE A 31 -14.37 2.78 -2.20
C ILE A 31 -15.86 3.06 -2.03
N ARG A 32 -16.22 4.14 -1.31
CA ARG A 32 -17.63 4.50 -1.06
C ARG A 32 -18.28 5.17 -2.26
N GLY A 33 -17.52 5.87 -3.09
CA GLY A 33 -18.01 6.46 -4.33
C GLY A 33 -18.07 5.49 -5.52
N SER A 34 -17.49 4.29 -5.41
CA SER A 34 -17.33 3.32 -6.50
C SER A 34 -16.66 3.93 -7.73
N ARG A 35 -15.46 4.51 -7.57
CA ARG A 35 -14.71 5.12 -8.69
C ARG A 35 -13.25 4.73 -8.71
N LEU A 36 -12.69 4.63 -9.91
CA LEU A 36 -11.25 4.69 -10.15
C LEU A 36 -10.84 6.15 -10.28
N LEU A 37 -9.78 6.56 -9.60
CA LEU A 37 -9.23 7.91 -9.61
C LEU A 37 -7.85 7.91 -10.29
N ARG A 38 -7.56 8.98 -11.05
CA ARG A 38 -6.23 9.25 -11.63
C ARG A 38 -5.89 10.73 -11.48
N TYR A 39 -4.69 11.00 -11.01
CA TYR A 39 -4.10 12.33 -10.97
C TYR A 39 -2.78 12.38 -11.74
N SER A 40 -2.64 13.38 -12.62
CA SER A 40 -1.42 13.64 -13.37
C SER A 40 -0.70 14.87 -12.78
N PRO A 41 0.46 14.71 -12.13
CA PRO A 41 1.23 15.85 -11.63
C PRO A 41 1.85 16.69 -12.76
N ALA A 42 1.96 16.16 -13.98
CA ALA A 42 2.55 16.86 -15.11
C ALA A 42 1.70 18.07 -15.58
N ASP A 43 0.38 17.96 -15.50
CA ASP A 43 -0.57 19.00 -15.91
C ASP A 43 -1.57 19.38 -14.80
N GLY A 44 -1.44 18.77 -13.61
CA GLY A 44 -2.30 19.02 -12.45
C GLY A 44 -3.74 18.54 -12.63
N ARG A 45 -4.02 17.67 -13.61
CA ARG A 45 -5.38 17.25 -13.93
C ARG A 45 -5.74 15.93 -13.25
N GLY A 46 -6.91 15.94 -12.63
CA GLY A 46 -7.59 14.75 -12.13
C GLY A 46 -8.59 14.20 -13.13
N ARG A 47 -8.85 12.89 -13.03
CA ARG A 47 -9.90 12.18 -13.75
C ARG A 47 -10.41 11.03 -12.92
N ASP A 48 -11.69 10.71 -13.09
CA ASP A 48 -12.30 9.54 -12.48
C ASP A 48 -13.15 8.76 -13.48
N TRP A 49 -13.38 7.49 -13.15
CA TRP A 49 -14.27 6.59 -13.89
C TRP A 49 -15.17 5.86 -12.89
N PRO A 50 -16.49 5.81 -13.13
CA PRO A 50 -17.38 5.01 -12.30
C PRO A 50 -17.08 3.52 -12.47
N LEU A 51 -17.27 2.79 -11.37
CA LEU A 51 -17.24 1.34 -11.33
C LEU A 51 -18.64 0.84 -10.94
N GLU A 52 -19.07 -0.28 -11.52
CA GLU A 52 -20.32 -0.95 -11.13
C GLU A 52 -20.25 -1.47 -9.69
N GLU A 53 -19.03 -1.77 -9.23
CA GLU A 53 -18.74 -2.26 -7.90
C GLU A 53 -17.51 -1.54 -7.34
N ALA A 54 -17.52 -1.25 -6.04
CA ALA A 54 -16.38 -0.66 -5.35
C ALA A 54 -15.13 -1.54 -5.48
N ALA A 55 -14.07 -0.96 -6.04
CA ALA A 55 -12.71 -1.46 -5.87
C ALA A 55 -12.15 -0.94 -4.54
N CYS A 56 -11.46 -1.80 -3.81
CA CYS A 56 -10.86 -1.52 -2.50
C CYS A 56 -9.38 -1.15 -2.62
N TRP A 57 -8.69 -1.68 -3.63
CA TRP A 57 -7.27 -1.43 -3.90
C TRP A 57 -6.96 -1.69 -5.37
N LEU A 58 -5.76 -1.25 -5.79
CA LEU A 58 -5.21 -1.47 -7.13
C LEU A 58 -3.76 -1.95 -7.02
N VAL A 59 -3.33 -2.78 -7.96
CA VAL A 59 -1.93 -3.14 -8.15
C VAL A 59 -1.64 -3.12 -9.65
N GLU A 60 -0.62 -2.38 -10.09
CA GLU A 60 -0.27 -2.28 -11.51
C GLU A 60 0.28 -3.62 -12.04
N ARG A 61 -0.13 -4.00 -13.25
CA ARG A 61 0.35 -5.21 -13.92
C ARG A 61 1.53 -4.90 -14.84
N ALA A 62 2.49 -5.81 -14.92
CA ALA A 62 3.65 -5.70 -15.79
C ALA A 62 3.24 -5.74 -17.28
N ASP A 63 2.17 -6.46 -17.62
CA ASP A 63 1.58 -6.49 -18.97
C ASP A 63 0.68 -5.26 -19.26
N GLY A 64 0.55 -4.35 -18.30
CA GLY A 64 -0.24 -3.12 -18.38
C GLY A 64 -1.64 -3.24 -17.76
N GLY A 65 -2.13 -2.13 -17.23
CA GLY A 65 -3.40 -2.12 -16.50
C GLY A 65 -3.20 -2.48 -15.03
N PHE A 66 -4.23 -2.95 -14.36
CA PHE A 66 -4.22 -3.22 -12.91
C PHE A 66 -4.91 -4.54 -12.58
N VAL A 67 -4.53 -5.16 -11.48
CA VAL A 67 -5.42 -6.04 -10.71
C VAL A 67 -6.13 -5.17 -9.68
N ALA A 68 -7.41 -5.41 -9.48
CA ALA A 68 -8.21 -4.74 -8.46
C ALA A 68 -8.94 -5.77 -7.60
N GLY A 69 -8.94 -5.57 -6.29
CA GLY A 69 -9.82 -6.28 -5.37
C GLY A 69 -11.13 -5.51 -5.22
N LEU A 70 -12.25 -6.19 -5.46
CA LEU A 70 -13.58 -5.61 -5.33
C LEU A 70 -14.21 -5.98 -3.98
N ARG A 71 -15.19 -5.18 -3.54
CA ARG A 71 -15.93 -5.38 -2.28
C ARG A 71 -16.57 -6.77 -2.15
N SER A 72 -16.95 -7.39 -3.27
CA SER A 72 -17.53 -8.74 -3.40
C SER A 72 -16.51 -9.87 -3.28
N ARG A 73 -15.27 -9.55 -2.89
CA ARG A 73 -14.14 -10.49 -2.75
C ARG A 73 -13.61 -11.06 -4.06
N ARG A 74 -13.98 -10.45 -5.18
CA ARG A 74 -13.43 -10.74 -6.50
C ARG A 74 -12.12 -9.99 -6.73
N LEU A 75 -11.17 -10.66 -7.37
CA LEU A 75 -10.04 -10.02 -8.01
C LEU A 75 -10.29 -9.99 -9.52
N VAL A 76 -10.16 -8.82 -10.12
CA VAL A 76 -10.41 -8.59 -11.55
C VAL A 76 -9.25 -7.86 -12.20
N GLY A 77 -9.05 -8.08 -13.50
CA GLY A 77 -8.18 -7.22 -14.30
C GLY A 77 -8.90 -5.91 -14.67
N LEU A 78 -8.20 -4.79 -14.62
CA LEU A 78 -8.65 -3.50 -15.12
C LEU A 78 -7.71 -3.02 -16.23
N THR A 79 -8.28 -2.54 -17.33
CA THR A 79 -7.51 -1.97 -18.44
C THR A 79 -8.00 -0.55 -18.75
N LEU A 80 -7.04 0.31 -19.08
CA LEU A 80 -7.29 1.68 -19.53
C LEU A 80 -6.74 1.84 -20.94
N ASP A 81 -7.65 1.98 -21.91
CA ASP A 81 -7.33 2.34 -23.29
C ASP A 81 -7.77 3.79 -23.54
N GLY A 82 -6.80 4.69 -23.46
CA GLY A 82 -7.03 6.13 -23.41
C GLY A 82 -7.99 6.51 -22.28
N ASP A 83 -9.22 6.80 -22.69
CA ASP A 83 -10.30 7.32 -21.86
C ASP A 83 -11.29 6.25 -21.39
N ARG A 84 -11.15 5.01 -21.89
CA ARG A 84 -12.06 3.92 -21.61
C ARG A 84 -11.48 3.00 -20.54
N LEU A 85 -12.21 2.89 -19.42
CA LEU A 85 -11.99 1.84 -18.43
C LEU A 85 -12.73 0.57 -18.85
N SER A 86 -12.08 -0.59 -18.73
CA SER A 86 -12.70 -1.89 -18.97
C SER A 86 -12.33 -2.84 -17.85
N VAL A 87 -13.36 -3.45 -17.25
CA VAL A 87 -13.24 -4.50 -16.24
C VAL A 87 -13.19 -5.84 -16.99
N GLY A 88 -12.10 -6.57 -16.79
CA GLY A 88 -11.88 -7.88 -17.38
C GLY A 88 -12.62 -8.99 -16.63
N LEU A 89 -12.27 -10.23 -16.98
CA LEU A 89 -12.81 -11.40 -16.29
C LEU A 89 -12.33 -11.47 -14.84
N GLU A 90 -13.11 -12.17 -14.02
CA GLU A 90 -12.73 -12.59 -12.68
C GLU A 90 -11.50 -13.49 -12.75
N LEU A 91 -10.44 -13.09 -12.05
CA LEU A 91 -9.18 -13.83 -11.97
C LEU A 91 -9.23 -14.84 -10.81
N LEU A 92 -9.81 -14.41 -9.70
CA LEU A 92 -9.90 -15.17 -8.46
C LEU A 92 -11.04 -14.61 -7.60
N ARG A 93 -11.57 -15.44 -6.71
CA ARG A 93 -12.46 -15.03 -5.62
C ARG A 93 -11.94 -15.56 -4.29
N LEU A 94 -11.99 -14.70 -3.28
CA LEU A 94 -11.67 -15.07 -1.90
C LEU A 94 -12.97 -15.19 -1.07
N GLU A 95 -12.88 -15.91 0.05
CA GLU A 95 -13.89 -15.88 1.12
C GLU A 95 -15.35 -16.13 0.66
N GLU A 96 -15.55 -17.13 -0.18
CA GLU A 96 -16.90 -17.51 -0.63
C GLU A 96 -17.83 -17.84 0.55
N ASP A 97 -17.28 -18.45 1.60
CA ASP A 97 -18.00 -18.84 2.82
C ASP A 97 -18.20 -17.70 3.83
N THR A 98 -17.73 -16.48 3.54
CA THR A 98 -17.82 -15.33 4.47
C THR A 98 -18.42 -14.13 3.75
N PRO A 99 -19.73 -14.16 3.42
CA PRO A 99 -20.37 -13.12 2.61
C PRO A 99 -20.47 -11.74 3.27
N GLY A 100 -20.31 -11.66 4.60
CA GLY A 100 -20.22 -10.41 5.34
C GLY A 100 -18.86 -9.71 5.20
N ASN A 101 -17.84 -10.41 4.70
CA ASN A 101 -16.54 -9.81 4.50
C ASN A 101 -16.43 -9.08 3.16
N ARG A 102 -15.50 -8.11 3.12
CA ARG A 102 -14.95 -7.52 1.91
C ARG A 102 -13.43 -7.52 1.94
N LEU A 103 -12.81 -7.29 0.77
CA LEU A 103 -11.40 -6.92 0.70
C LEU A 103 -11.22 -5.49 1.24
N ASN A 104 -10.05 -5.18 1.77
CA ASN A 104 -9.76 -3.83 2.26
C ASN A 104 -8.52 -3.23 1.60
N ASP A 105 -7.33 -3.78 1.88
CA ASP A 105 -6.07 -3.25 1.37
C ASP A 105 -5.20 -4.37 0.79
N ALA A 106 -4.28 -4.02 -0.10
CA ALA A 106 -3.37 -4.96 -0.72
C ALA A 106 -2.09 -4.32 -1.25
N MET A 107 -1.06 -5.14 -1.40
CA MET A 107 0.21 -4.76 -2.00
C MET A 107 0.85 -5.98 -2.67
N ALA A 108 1.70 -5.74 -3.67
CA ALA A 108 2.52 -6.78 -4.27
C ALA A 108 3.96 -6.70 -3.80
N ASP A 109 4.55 -7.85 -3.49
CA ASP A 109 5.96 -7.92 -3.14
C ASP A 109 6.87 -8.10 -4.37
N THR A 110 8.18 -8.04 -4.13
CA THR A 110 9.21 -8.15 -5.17
C THR A 110 9.30 -9.50 -5.87
N ALA A 111 8.58 -10.51 -5.38
CA ALA A 111 8.46 -11.81 -6.03
C ALA A 111 7.16 -11.93 -6.85
N GLY A 112 6.39 -10.84 -6.99
CA GLY A 112 5.12 -10.81 -7.70
C GLY A 112 3.96 -11.44 -6.93
N ARG A 113 4.10 -11.65 -5.62
CA ARG A 113 3.00 -12.18 -4.80
C ARG A 113 2.10 -11.04 -4.36
N LEU A 114 0.79 -11.22 -4.45
CA LEU A 114 -0.17 -10.31 -3.83
C LEU A 114 -0.38 -10.68 -2.38
N TRP A 115 -0.32 -9.67 -1.53
CA TRP A 115 -0.74 -9.75 -0.14
C TRP A 115 -2.04 -8.96 -0.01
N VAL A 116 -3.13 -9.66 0.34
CA VAL A 116 -4.47 -9.09 0.32
C VAL A 116 -5.12 -9.26 1.68
N GLY A 117 -5.58 -8.15 2.25
CA GLY A 117 -6.34 -8.10 3.48
C GLY A 117 -7.85 -8.16 3.25
N SER A 118 -8.56 -8.91 4.08
CA SER A 118 -10.03 -8.88 4.18
C SER A 118 -10.49 -8.39 5.56
N MET A 119 -11.75 -8.00 5.66
CA MET A 119 -12.36 -7.50 6.88
C MET A 119 -13.86 -7.79 6.90
N ASP A 120 -14.45 -7.76 8.10
CA ASP A 120 -15.90 -7.63 8.24
C ASP A 120 -16.33 -6.27 7.69
N ASP A 121 -17.21 -6.25 6.69
CA ASP A 121 -17.69 -5.00 6.07
C ASP A 121 -18.51 -4.16 7.05
N ALA A 122 -19.03 -4.77 8.12
CA ALA A 122 -19.72 -4.07 9.20
C ALA A 122 -18.79 -3.63 10.35
N GLU A 123 -17.51 -3.99 10.30
CA GLU A 123 -16.47 -3.64 11.29
C GLU A 123 -16.79 -4.10 12.74
N GLN A 124 -17.51 -5.21 12.90
CA GLN A 124 -17.96 -5.74 14.18
C GLN A 124 -17.17 -6.99 14.60
N ASP A 125 -16.89 -7.88 13.66
CA ASP A 125 -16.28 -9.17 13.93
C ASP A 125 -14.82 -9.24 13.44
N ALA A 126 -14.00 -10.01 14.15
CA ALA A 126 -12.62 -10.30 13.76
C ALA A 126 -12.55 -11.44 12.71
N SER A 127 -13.35 -11.35 11.64
CA SER A 127 -13.48 -12.37 10.59
C SER A 127 -12.53 -12.18 9.41
N GLY A 128 -11.76 -11.09 9.40
CA GLY A 128 -10.79 -10.76 8.37
C GLY A 128 -9.51 -11.60 8.43
N ALA A 129 -8.83 -11.68 7.31
CA ALA A 129 -7.61 -12.46 7.13
C ALA A 129 -6.63 -11.81 6.15
N LEU A 130 -5.37 -12.19 6.27
CA LEU A 130 -4.30 -11.85 5.36
C LEU A 130 -4.04 -13.03 4.42
N TYR A 131 -4.18 -12.80 3.13
CA TYR A 131 -3.94 -13.80 2.08
C TYR A 131 -2.65 -13.50 1.34
N ARG A 132 -1.98 -14.57 0.93
CA ARG A 132 -0.89 -14.56 -0.07
C ARG A 132 -1.40 -15.23 -1.33
N ILE A 133 -1.31 -14.53 -2.46
CA ILE A 133 -1.63 -15.07 -3.78
C ILE A 133 -0.35 -15.10 -4.60
N GLY A 134 0.05 -16.28 -5.04
CA GLY A 134 1.22 -16.48 -5.90
C GLY A 134 0.96 -16.03 -7.34
N PRO A 135 2.02 -15.76 -8.13
CA PRO A 135 1.89 -15.48 -9.56
C PRO A 135 1.20 -16.61 -10.36
N ASP A 136 1.25 -17.84 -9.84
CA ASP A 136 0.57 -19.01 -10.38
C ASP A 136 -0.92 -19.12 -9.98
N GLY A 137 -1.43 -18.14 -9.24
CA GLY A 137 -2.79 -18.13 -8.71
C GLY A 137 -2.97 -18.94 -7.42
N SER A 138 -1.90 -19.54 -6.86
CA SER A 138 -2.00 -20.27 -5.60
C SER A 138 -2.38 -19.35 -4.44
N VAL A 139 -3.37 -19.74 -3.66
CA VAL A 139 -3.87 -18.94 -2.52
C VAL A 139 -3.50 -19.61 -1.21
N ALA A 140 -2.92 -18.85 -0.29
CA ALA A 140 -2.72 -19.27 1.08
C ALA A 140 -3.28 -18.21 2.03
N ARG A 141 -4.08 -18.63 3.02
CA ARG A 141 -4.38 -17.77 4.17
C ARG A 141 -3.14 -17.74 5.07
N ALA A 142 -2.46 -16.61 5.10
CA ALA A 142 -1.19 -16.45 5.78
C ALA A 142 -1.36 -16.09 7.27
N ASP A 143 -2.44 -15.40 7.62
CA ASP A 143 -2.83 -15.09 8.99
C ASP A 143 -4.32 -14.71 9.05
N GLU A 144 -4.93 -14.70 10.24
CA GLU A 144 -6.37 -14.41 10.41
C GLU A 144 -6.69 -13.77 11.78
N GLY A 145 -7.95 -13.38 11.97
CA GLY A 145 -8.45 -12.77 13.20
C GLY A 145 -8.36 -11.24 13.20
N TYR A 146 -8.55 -10.61 12.04
CA TYR A 146 -8.52 -9.16 11.85
C TYR A 146 -9.95 -8.60 11.82
N THR A 147 -10.21 -7.47 12.48
CA THR A 147 -11.50 -6.76 12.34
C THR A 147 -11.46 -5.84 11.13
N VAL A 148 -10.41 -5.01 11.02
CA VAL A 148 -10.16 -4.18 9.83
C VAL A 148 -8.69 -4.31 9.45
N SER A 149 -8.43 -5.23 8.52
CA SER A 149 -7.12 -5.49 7.96
C SER A 149 -6.64 -4.32 7.11
N ASN A 150 -5.49 -3.73 7.46
CA ASN A 150 -4.87 -2.63 6.72
C ASN A 150 -3.37 -2.83 6.53
N GLY A 151 -2.81 -2.09 5.58
CA GLY A 151 -1.58 -2.50 4.93
C GLY A 151 -1.82 -3.76 4.06
N PRO A 152 -0.78 -4.28 3.41
CA PRO A 152 0.54 -4.43 4.04
C PRO A 152 1.63 -3.52 3.46
N ALA A 153 2.73 -3.39 4.21
CA ALA A 153 4.00 -2.85 3.72
C ALA A 153 5.12 -3.89 3.83
N LEU A 154 6.16 -3.74 3.01
CA LEU A 154 7.33 -4.62 3.00
C LEU A 154 8.57 -3.80 3.35
N SER A 155 9.44 -4.34 4.21
CA SER A 155 10.76 -3.74 4.43
C SER A 155 11.56 -3.67 3.12
N PRO A 156 12.48 -2.70 2.97
CA PRO A 156 13.26 -2.55 1.73
C PRO A 156 14.10 -3.78 1.34
N ASP A 157 14.47 -4.62 2.32
CA ASP A 157 15.22 -5.86 2.10
C ASP A 157 14.31 -7.06 1.76
N GLY A 158 12.99 -6.88 1.75
CA GLY A 158 12.01 -7.90 1.42
C GLY A 158 11.80 -8.98 2.48
N ARG A 159 12.31 -8.79 3.70
CA ARG A 159 12.32 -9.83 4.75
C ARG A 159 11.33 -9.62 5.88
N THR A 160 10.70 -8.45 5.96
CA THR A 160 9.69 -8.15 6.97
C THR A 160 8.43 -7.66 6.30
N LEU A 161 7.31 -8.34 6.56
CA LEU A 161 5.98 -7.87 6.17
C LEU A 161 5.33 -7.20 7.39
N TYR A 162 4.81 -6.00 7.19
CA TYR A 162 4.05 -5.23 8.17
C TYR A 162 2.57 -5.28 7.81
N HIS A 163 1.74 -5.55 8.81
CA HIS A 163 0.30 -5.68 8.62
C HIS A 163 -0.44 -5.26 9.88
N THR A 164 -1.64 -4.70 9.72
CA THR A 164 -2.31 -4.00 10.81
C THR A 164 -3.73 -4.47 10.98
N ASP A 165 -4.13 -4.59 12.25
CA ASP A 165 -5.53 -4.58 12.63
C ASP A 165 -5.86 -3.19 13.18
N SER A 166 -6.67 -2.43 12.42
CA SER A 166 -6.92 -1.02 12.70
C SER A 166 -7.59 -0.83 14.09
N PRO A 167 -8.66 -1.56 14.47
CA PRO A 167 -9.36 -1.35 15.73
C PRO A 167 -8.50 -1.70 16.96
N SER A 168 -7.61 -2.69 16.85
CA SER A 168 -6.62 -2.96 17.91
C SER A 168 -5.44 -1.98 17.94
N ARG A 169 -5.39 -1.01 17.01
CA ARG A 169 -4.34 0.02 16.90
C ARG A 169 -2.94 -0.57 16.88
N THR A 170 -2.79 -1.74 16.28
CA THR A 170 -1.58 -2.53 16.37
C THR A 170 -1.06 -2.91 14.98
N ILE A 171 0.18 -2.50 14.70
CA ILE A 171 0.95 -2.99 13.56
C ILE A 171 1.73 -4.22 14.02
N PHE A 172 1.51 -5.32 13.32
CA PHE A 172 2.29 -6.55 13.45
C PHE A 172 3.41 -6.59 12.42
N ALA A 173 4.50 -7.26 12.77
CA ALA A 173 5.56 -7.61 11.85
C ALA A 173 5.74 -9.12 11.77
N PHE A 174 6.02 -9.62 10.57
CA PHE A 174 6.27 -11.02 10.27
C PHE A 174 7.64 -11.14 9.61
N THR A 175 8.35 -12.23 9.89
CA THR A 175 9.47 -12.64 9.05
C THR A 175 8.90 -13.25 7.77
N LEU A 176 9.31 -12.71 6.62
CA LEU A 176 8.95 -13.20 5.30
C LEU A 176 10.09 -14.05 4.75
N ALA A 177 9.85 -15.35 4.60
CA ALA A 177 10.78 -16.26 3.96
C ALA A 177 10.74 -16.10 2.42
N ALA A 178 11.79 -16.58 1.74
CA ALA A 178 11.92 -16.47 0.28
C ALA A 178 10.75 -17.16 -0.46
N ASP A 179 10.24 -18.27 0.07
CA ASP A 179 9.08 -19.01 -0.46
C ASP A 179 7.73 -18.33 -0.18
N GLY A 180 7.73 -17.24 0.58
CA GLY A 180 6.55 -16.46 0.90
C GLY A 180 5.87 -16.91 2.19
N THR A 181 6.49 -17.77 2.98
CA THR A 181 5.96 -18.20 4.27
C THR A 181 6.15 -17.09 5.30
N LEU A 182 5.07 -16.73 6.02
CA LEU A 182 5.15 -15.83 7.16
C LEU A 182 5.41 -16.60 8.45
N SER A 183 6.26 -16.04 9.31
CA SER A 183 6.53 -16.59 10.64
C SER A 183 6.88 -15.48 11.64
N GLY A 184 6.88 -15.82 12.93
CA GLY A 184 7.34 -14.89 13.96
C GLY A 184 6.48 -13.61 14.07
N LYS A 185 5.16 -13.75 13.98
CA LYS A 185 4.19 -12.67 14.24
C LYS A 185 4.53 -12.01 15.58
N ARG A 186 4.77 -10.71 15.56
CA ARG A 186 5.07 -9.91 16.76
C ARG A 186 4.44 -8.55 16.64
N VAL A 187 4.07 -7.95 17.76
CA VAL A 187 3.71 -6.52 17.81
C VAL A 187 4.94 -5.73 17.42
N HIS A 188 4.82 -4.93 16.37
CA HIS A 188 5.86 -3.99 15.95
C HIS A 188 5.63 -2.62 16.59
N ILE A 189 4.40 -2.10 16.46
CA ILE A 189 3.97 -0.81 17.00
C ILE A 189 2.56 -0.99 17.55
N ARG A 190 2.29 -0.41 18.71
CA ARG A 190 0.94 -0.22 19.23
C ARG A 190 0.76 1.28 19.48
N PHE A 191 -0.29 1.83 18.90
CA PHE A 191 -0.64 3.24 19.04
C PHE A 191 -1.62 3.44 20.19
N ASP A 192 -1.60 4.66 20.74
CA ASP A 192 -2.55 5.07 21.76
C ASP A 192 -3.87 5.52 21.11
N GLU A 193 -4.93 5.64 21.90
CA GLU A 193 -6.25 6.06 21.38
C GLU A 193 -6.20 7.43 20.69
N GLU A 194 -5.35 8.33 21.20
CA GLU A 194 -5.14 9.69 20.73
C GLU A 194 -4.51 9.76 19.33
N ASP A 195 -3.81 8.70 18.92
CA ASP A 195 -3.21 8.59 17.58
C ASP A 195 -4.25 8.22 16.51
N GLY A 196 -5.48 7.87 16.89
CA GLY A 196 -6.49 7.35 15.98
C GLY A 196 -6.26 5.90 15.58
N TYR A 197 -6.69 5.53 14.38
CA TYR A 197 -6.61 4.17 13.86
C TYR A 197 -5.57 4.10 12.74
N PRO A 198 -4.56 3.22 12.83
CA PRO A 198 -3.62 3.01 11.73
C PRO A 198 -4.34 2.39 10.53
N ASP A 199 -4.06 2.93 9.34
CA ASP A 199 -4.72 2.60 8.08
C ASP A 199 -3.67 2.10 7.05
N GLY A 200 -3.73 2.52 5.80
CA GLY A 200 -2.70 2.25 4.79
C GLY A 200 -1.27 2.62 5.21
N MET A 201 -0.28 1.90 4.68
CA MET A 201 1.13 2.13 5.01
C MET A 201 2.09 1.80 3.88
N THR A 202 3.29 2.38 3.93
CA THR A 202 4.38 2.07 3.00
C THR A 202 5.74 2.20 3.68
N CYS A 203 6.76 1.53 3.16
CA CYS A 203 8.14 1.69 3.61
C CYS A 203 8.94 2.56 2.63
N ASP A 204 9.73 3.48 3.15
CA ASP A 204 10.71 4.21 2.33
C ASP A 204 12.01 3.42 2.15
N ALA A 205 12.87 3.91 1.25
CA ALA A 205 14.16 3.29 0.93
C ALA A 205 15.16 3.24 2.11
N GLU A 206 14.95 4.07 3.15
CA GLU A 206 15.77 4.08 4.36
C GLU A 206 15.23 3.10 5.43
N GLY A 207 14.10 2.46 5.16
CA GLY A 207 13.45 1.52 6.06
C GLY A 207 12.61 2.21 7.12
N HIS A 208 12.08 3.42 6.89
CA HIS A 208 11.03 3.96 7.74
C HIS A 208 9.66 3.49 7.27
N LEU A 209 8.79 3.17 8.22
CA LEU A 209 7.39 2.88 7.97
C LEU A 209 6.58 4.18 8.08
N TRP A 210 5.89 4.52 7.00
CA TRP A 210 4.96 5.63 6.92
C TRP A 210 3.54 5.10 7.04
N VAL A 211 2.79 5.59 8.01
CA VAL A 211 1.47 5.07 8.36
C VAL A 211 0.45 6.20 8.28
N ALA A 212 -0.63 5.94 7.56
CA ALA A 212 -1.83 6.74 7.57
C ALA A 212 -2.59 6.55 8.89
N HIS A 213 -3.05 7.64 9.50
CA HIS A 213 -3.92 7.59 10.67
C HIS A 213 -5.31 8.13 10.33
N TRP A 214 -6.31 7.28 10.50
CA TRP A 214 -7.72 7.63 10.38
C TRP A 214 -8.29 8.04 11.73
N SER A 215 -8.84 9.26 11.82
CA SER A 215 -9.29 9.84 13.08
C SER A 215 -10.78 9.69 13.37
N GLY A 216 -11.48 8.77 12.71
CA GLY A 216 -12.86 8.41 13.06
C GLY A 216 -13.89 9.54 13.10
N GLY A 217 -13.73 10.56 12.26
CA GLY A 217 -14.46 11.83 12.35
C GLY A 217 -15.96 11.76 12.05
N GLY A 218 -16.74 11.14 12.93
CA GLY A 218 -18.17 11.41 13.12
C GLY A 218 -18.37 12.60 14.05
N SER A 219 -17.91 13.80 13.66
CA SER A 219 -18.38 15.10 14.18
C SER A 219 -17.75 16.23 13.37
N ALA A 220 -18.58 16.93 12.62
CA ALA A 220 -18.23 18.13 11.89
C ALA A 220 -17.74 19.24 12.86
N ALA A 221 -16.43 19.46 12.92
CA ALA A 221 -15.85 20.69 13.45
C ALA A 221 -14.53 21.09 12.75
N SER A 222 -14.31 20.64 11.52
CA SER A 222 -13.73 21.41 10.41
C SER A 222 -13.89 20.52 9.19
N GLY A 223 -14.43 21.02 8.07
CA GLY A 223 -14.75 20.22 6.89
C GLY A 223 -13.53 19.68 6.12
N ARG A 224 -12.64 18.96 6.79
CA ARG A 224 -11.47 18.28 6.23
C ARG A 224 -11.31 16.94 6.95
N THR A 225 -11.76 15.87 6.31
CA THR A 225 -11.21 14.52 6.54
C THR A 225 -9.71 14.60 6.25
N GLY A 226 -8.87 14.40 7.26
CA GLY A 226 -7.43 14.54 7.16
C GLY A 226 -6.74 13.21 7.35
N LEU A 227 -5.96 12.79 6.37
CA LEU A 227 -4.94 11.76 6.50
C LEU A 227 -3.74 12.39 7.23
N TRP A 228 -3.40 11.91 8.42
CA TRP A 228 -2.11 12.23 9.02
C TRP A 228 -1.12 11.13 8.67
N ILE A 229 -0.02 11.49 8.02
CA ILE A 229 1.10 10.59 7.82
C ILE A 229 2.04 10.78 9.01
N GLY A 230 1.97 9.84 9.95
CA GLY A 230 2.87 9.79 11.09
C GLY A 230 4.20 9.15 10.71
N TRP A 231 5.30 9.65 11.30
CA TRP A 231 6.61 9.00 11.25
C TRP A 231 6.78 8.13 12.50
N CYS A 232 7.01 6.83 12.33
CA CYS A 232 7.64 6.00 13.37
C CYS A 232 9.13 5.97 13.08
N GLY A 233 9.97 6.43 14.01
CA GLY A 233 11.44 6.36 13.93
C GLY A 233 12.04 4.97 14.05
N CYS A 234 11.27 3.99 13.62
CA CYS A 234 11.47 2.58 13.80
C CYS A 234 12.22 2.12 12.56
N ARG A 235 13.55 2.23 12.57
CA ARG A 235 14.39 1.73 11.46
C ARG A 235 14.08 0.25 11.25
N CYS A 236 13.57 -0.10 10.08
CA CYS A 236 13.53 -1.49 9.62
C CYS A 236 14.97 -2.02 9.63
N PRO A 237 15.19 -3.28 10.04
CA PRO A 237 16.52 -3.87 9.99
C PRO A 237 16.97 -3.97 8.51
N THR A 238 17.83 -3.06 8.07
CA THR A 238 18.62 -3.24 6.86
C THR A 238 19.73 -4.25 7.17
N SER A 239 20.06 -5.14 6.25
CA SER A 239 21.18 -6.10 6.40
C SER A 239 22.44 -5.41 6.96
N PRO A 240 23.18 -6.02 7.91
CA PRO A 240 24.43 -5.44 8.37
C PRO A 240 25.45 -5.46 7.21
N PRO A 241 26.35 -4.46 7.10
CA PRO A 241 27.49 -4.58 6.21
C PRO A 241 28.35 -5.79 6.61
N ALA A 242 28.96 -6.45 5.61
CA ALA A 242 29.84 -7.60 5.79
C ALA A 242 30.88 -7.35 6.91
N PRO A 243 31.26 -8.38 7.70
CA PRO A 243 32.03 -8.17 8.93
C PRO A 243 33.44 -7.70 8.59
N SER A 244 33.80 -6.50 9.04
CA SER A 244 35.19 -6.17 9.32
C SER A 244 35.52 -6.63 10.75
N VAL A 245 36.69 -7.24 10.87
CA VAL A 245 37.19 -7.92 12.06
C VAL A 245 37.38 -6.93 13.21
N GLY A 246 36.73 -7.12 14.36
CA GLY A 246 36.92 -6.27 15.53
C GLY A 246 36.15 -6.73 16.76
N ARG A 247 36.87 -7.09 17.82
CA ARG A 247 36.41 -7.71 19.07
C ARG A 247 35.46 -6.80 19.88
N GLY A 248 34.50 -7.41 20.58
CA GLY A 248 33.92 -6.87 21.83
C GLY A 248 32.40 -6.95 21.92
N TRP A 249 31.87 -7.93 22.64
CA TRP A 249 30.47 -7.96 23.07
C TRP A 249 30.29 -7.10 24.32
N THR A 250 29.30 -6.20 24.30
CA THR A 250 28.60 -5.73 25.50
C THR A 250 27.12 -5.57 25.17
N SER A 251 26.28 -6.28 25.91
CA SER A 251 24.83 -6.19 25.89
C SER A 251 24.37 -4.81 26.38
N CYS A 252 23.47 -4.15 25.64
CA CYS A 252 22.73 -3.00 26.13
C CYS A 252 21.25 -3.36 26.30
N SER A 253 20.82 -3.26 27.55
CA SER A 253 19.47 -3.39 28.07
C SER A 253 18.55 -2.29 27.51
N SER A 254 17.31 -2.67 27.17
CA SER A 254 16.08 -1.87 27.05
C SER A 254 16.11 -0.54 26.26
N PRO A 255 15.31 -0.38 25.19
CA PRO A 255 15.11 0.93 24.58
C PRO A 255 14.34 1.87 25.54
N PRO A 256 14.65 3.18 25.57
CA PRO A 256 13.90 4.16 26.34
C PRO A 256 12.51 4.41 25.70
N PRO A 257 11.53 4.98 26.43
CA PRO A 257 10.19 5.19 25.92
C PRO A 257 10.20 6.10 24.70
N LEU A 258 9.46 5.68 23.67
CA LEU A 258 9.20 6.44 22.45
C LEU A 258 8.48 7.74 22.82
N ARG A 259 9.11 8.89 22.54
CA ARG A 259 8.46 10.20 22.62
C ARG A 259 7.96 10.54 21.21
N THR A 260 6.65 10.52 21.02
CA THR A 260 5.97 11.19 19.91
C THR A 260 6.23 12.70 20.05
N ARG A 261 7.16 13.25 19.27
CA ARG A 261 7.38 14.70 19.23
C ARG A 261 6.40 15.33 18.25
N ARG A 262 5.38 15.96 18.82
CA ARG A 262 4.57 17.00 18.17
C ARG A 262 5.50 18.18 17.86
N THR A 263 5.90 18.38 16.61
CA THR A 263 6.66 19.59 16.23
C THR A 263 5.69 20.69 15.84
N GLU A 264 5.47 21.63 16.75
CA GLU A 264 4.84 22.91 16.49
C GLU A 264 5.74 23.79 15.61
N ASN A 265 5.10 24.46 14.65
CA ASN A 265 5.70 25.26 13.60
C ASN A 265 6.44 26.50 14.12
N ARG A 266 7.71 26.68 13.72
CA ARG A 266 8.34 27.97 13.32
C ARG A 266 9.82 27.76 13.06
N TRP A 267 10.32 28.00 11.85
CA TRP A 267 11.65 28.58 11.59
C TRP A 267 11.71 29.26 10.21
N GLN A 268 12.17 30.51 10.19
CA GLN A 268 12.74 31.21 9.03
C GLN A 268 14.26 30.95 9.01
N ALA A 269 14.86 30.73 7.84
CA ALA A 269 16.04 31.46 7.34
C ALA A 269 16.69 30.80 6.10
N ASP A 270 17.03 31.68 5.16
CA ASP A 270 17.87 31.65 3.95
C ASP A 270 18.85 30.48 3.68
N CYS A 271 18.85 30.02 2.41
CA CYS A 271 20.04 29.99 1.55
C CYS A 271 19.69 29.79 0.05
N SER A 272 20.46 30.46 -0.82
CA SER A 272 20.28 30.63 -2.28
C SER A 272 20.67 29.41 -3.16
N PRO A 273 20.29 29.36 -4.45
CA PRO A 273 20.25 28.13 -5.26
C PRO A 273 21.54 27.85 -6.06
N ALA A 274 21.84 26.56 -6.25
CA ALA A 274 22.81 26.10 -7.26
C ALA A 274 22.08 25.55 -8.49
N ARG A 275 22.56 25.93 -9.67
CA ARG A 275 22.02 25.65 -11.03
C ARG A 275 22.46 24.27 -11.59
N PRO A 276 21.79 23.78 -12.66
CA PRO A 276 21.85 22.38 -13.10
C PRO A 276 22.91 22.10 -14.17
N ALA A 277 23.23 20.82 -14.36
CA ALA A 277 23.97 20.31 -15.52
C ALA A 277 23.09 19.37 -16.37
N SER A 278 23.25 19.49 -17.69
CA SER A 278 22.43 18.95 -18.77
C SER A 278 23.16 17.87 -19.59
N SER A 279 22.45 17.38 -20.63
CA SER A 279 22.85 16.47 -21.74
C SER A 279 22.61 14.98 -21.48
N GLY A 280 22.14 14.15 -22.42
CA GLY A 280 21.79 14.30 -23.83
C GLY A 280 21.24 12.97 -24.38
N TRP A 281 20.58 13.03 -25.53
CA TRP A 281 19.72 12.02 -26.19
C TRP A 281 20.44 10.80 -26.82
N ARG A 282 19.69 9.69 -27.07
CA ARG A 282 19.48 9.06 -28.41
C ARG A 282 18.40 7.94 -28.41
N ARG A 283 17.71 7.81 -29.56
CA ARG A 283 16.63 6.86 -29.91
C ARG A 283 17.12 5.71 -30.81
N GLY A 284 16.37 4.60 -30.83
CA GLY A 284 16.21 3.61 -31.93
C GLY A 284 15.51 2.34 -31.39
N GLY A 285 14.25 2.02 -31.74
CA GLY A 285 13.79 1.25 -32.93
C GLY A 285 14.15 -0.25 -32.78
N SER A 286 13.33 -1.29 -32.96
CA SER A 286 12.03 -1.57 -33.59
C SER A 286 11.58 -3.00 -33.17
N ALA A 287 10.27 -3.31 -33.18
CA ALA A 287 9.69 -4.68 -33.09
C ALA A 287 9.16 -5.13 -34.48
N PRO A 288 8.47 -6.28 -34.73
CA PRO A 288 8.07 -7.48 -33.94
C PRO A 288 8.35 -8.81 -34.76
N PRO A 289 7.66 -10.01 -34.70
CA PRO A 289 6.43 -10.43 -33.98
C PRO A 289 6.28 -11.88 -33.42
N GLU A 290 5.23 -11.99 -32.58
CA GLU A 290 4.20 -13.05 -32.41
C GLU A 290 4.38 -14.42 -31.69
N GLN A 291 3.44 -14.60 -30.74
CA GLN A 291 2.59 -15.75 -30.39
C GLN A 291 3.14 -16.97 -29.61
N ALA A 292 2.80 -17.01 -28.31
CA ALA A 292 2.05 -18.11 -27.67
C ALA A 292 1.64 -17.68 -26.24
N ALA A 293 0.36 -17.32 -26.02
CA ALA A 293 -0.15 -16.98 -24.69
C ALA A 293 -0.76 -18.21 -24.01
N SER A 294 -0.05 -18.70 -22.99
CA SER A 294 -0.53 -19.63 -21.97
C SER A 294 -1.38 -18.86 -20.96
N LEU A 295 -2.39 -19.52 -20.38
CA LEU A 295 -3.34 -19.02 -19.37
C LEU A 295 -2.70 -18.67 -18.00
N ALA A 296 -1.42 -18.30 -17.97
CA ALA A 296 -0.68 -17.89 -16.77
C ALA A 296 -0.55 -16.35 -16.62
N SER A 297 -1.01 -15.55 -17.59
CA SER A 297 -0.75 -14.10 -17.66
C SER A 297 -1.67 -13.22 -16.80
N GLY A 298 -2.35 -13.79 -15.80
CA GLY A 298 -3.35 -13.05 -14.99
C GLY A 298 -2.76 -12.20 -13.86
N PHE A 299 -1.56 -12.54 -13.38
CA PHE A 299 -0.97 -12.01 -12.15
C PHE A 299 0.46 -11.48 -12.32
N ASP A 300 0.90 -11.19 -13.55
CA ASP A 300 2.19 -10.54 -13.78
C ASP A 300 2.13 -9.10 -13.26
N ILE A 301 2.67 -8.86 -12.06
CA ILE A 301 2.60 -7.58 -11.35
C ILE A 301 3.86 -6.75 -11.58
N LEU A 302 3.69 -5.44 -11.75
CA LEU A 302 4.79 -4.49 -11.76
C LEU A 302 5.25 -4.23 -10.32
N VAL A 303 6.52 -4.51 -10.04
CA VAL A 303 7.19 -4.24 -8.76
C VAL A 303 8.20 -3.11 -8.95
#